data_AF-A0A7W8KQ37-F1
#
_entry.id   AF-A0A7W8KQ37-F1
#
_cell.length_a   1.000
_cell.length_b   1.000
_cell.length_c   1.000
_cell.angle_alpha   90.00
_cell.angle_beta   90.00
_cell.angle_gamma   90.00
#
_symmetry.space_group_name_H-M   'P 1'
#
loop_
_entity.id
_entity.type
_entity.pdbx_description
1 polymer ?
#
loop_
_entity_poly.entity_id
_entity_poly.type
_entity_poly.pdbx_seq_one_letter_code
_entity_poly.pdbx_strand_id
1 'polypeptide(L)'
;MSGIVCGPGGVDGVTYAYVNAQQVSCGNDSNGNTLYVQVSTLAGDQPVPGGELVGLQIGGAMLGVLAVAWGVRVIRDFLNSTGET
;
A
#
# COMPACT_ATOMS: atom_id res chain seq x y z
N MET A 1 -19.08 -3.08 4.54
CA MET A 1 -19.59 -3.47 3.20
C MET A 1 -18.81 -4.69 2.75
N SER A 2 -19.38 -5.61 1.98
CA SER A 2 -18.66 -6.76 1.45
C SER A 2 -18.64 -6.67 -0.07
N GLY A 3 -17.50 -6.97 -0.68
CA GLY A 3 -17.30 -6.94 -2.13
C GLY A 3 -17.00 -8.34 -2.66
N ILE A 4 -17.50 -8.63 -3.85
CA ILE A 4 -17.16 -9.86 -4.59
C ILE A 4 -15.95 -9.55 -5.45
N VAL A 5 -14.85 -10.29 -5.29
CA VAL A 5 -13.62 -10.10 -6.07
C VAL A 5 -13.11 -11.43 -6.62
N CYS A 6 -12.26 -11.35 -7.63
CA CYS A 6 -11.56 -12.49 -8.22
C CYS A 6 -10.13 -12.54 -7.69
N GLY A 7 -9.74 -13.66 -7.10
CA GLY A 7 -8.39 -13.84 -6.56
C GLY A 7 -7.86 -15.26 -6.73
N PRO A 8 -6.57 -15.49 -6.44
CA PRO A 8 -5.98 -16.81 -6.51
C PRO A 8 -6.59 -17.77 -5.48
N GLY A 9 -6.67 -19.05 -5.85
CA GLY A 9 -7.15 -20.12 -4.97
C GLY A 9 -6.09 -20.55 -3.94
N GLY A 10 -6.53 -21.13 -2.82
CA GLY A 10 -5.65 -21.71 -1.81
C GLY A 10 -4.96 -20.70 -0.87
N VAL A 11 -5.50 -19.49 -0.76
CA VAL A 11 -5.02 -18.49 0.20
C VAL A 11 -5.78 -18.65 1.50
N ASP A 12 -5.07 -18.69 2.63
CA ASP A 12 -5.68 -18.75 3.95
C ASP A 12 -6.34 -17.40 4.31
N GLY A 13 -7.51 -17.47 4.95
CA GLY A 13 -8.22 -16.28 5.45
C GLY A 13 -9.16 -15.60 4.46
N VAL A 14 -9.37 -16.16 3.26
CA VAL A 14 -10.40 -15.68 2.31
C VAL A 14 -11.61 -16.62 2.27
N THR A 15 -12.80 -16.05 2.17
CA THR A 15 -14.04 -16.83 2.01
C THR A 15 -14.31 -17.06 0.53
N TYR A 16 -14.21 -18.29 0.07
CA TYR A 16 -14.51 -18.65 -1.33
C TYR A 16 -16.02 -18.86 -1.53
N ALA A 17 -16.51 -18.50 -2.72
CA ALA A 17 -17.86 -18.86 -3.14
C ALA A 17 -17.87 -20.28 -3.69
N TYR A 18 -18.81 -21.11 -3.21
CA TYR A 18 -18.99 -22.48 -3.63
C TYR A 18 -20.36 -22.70 -4.27
N VAL A 19 -20.39 -23.42 -5.38
CA VAL A 19 -21.61 -23.93 -6.01
C VAL A 19 -21.44 -25.43 -6.17
N ASN A 20 -22.36 -26.23 -5.64
CA ASN A 20 -22.25 -27.70 -5.60
C ASN A 20 -20.90 -28.19 -5.00
N ALA A 21 -20.45 -27.56 -3.91
CA ALA A 21 -19.16 -27.85 -3.26
C ALA A 21 -17.90 -27.63 -4.13
N GLN A 22 -18.03 -27.04 -5.33
CA GLN A 22 -16.91 -26.59 -6.14
C GLN A 22 -16.72 -25.09 -6.02
N GLN A 23 -15.47 -24.64 -5.93
CA GLN A 23 -15.12 -23.22 -5.96
C GLN A 23 -15.51 -22.64 -7.32
N VAL A 24 -16.15 -21.47 -7.29
CA VAL A 24 -16.55 -20.78 -8.52
C VAL A 24 -15.32 -20.13 -9.15
N SER A 25 -14.91 -20.60 -10.32
CA SER A 25 -13.88 -19.94 -11.12
C SER A 25 -14.47 -18.71 -11.81
N CYS A 26 -13.74 -17.59 -11.79
CA CYS A 26 -14.12 -16.35 -12.47
C CYS A 26 -13.19 -15.96 -13.61
N GLY A 27 -12.25 -16.83 -13.99
CA GLY A 27 -11.40 -16.64 -15.16
C GLY A 27 -9.94 -16.99 -14.88
N ASN A 28 -9.06 -16.52 -15.75
CA ASN A 28 -7.62 -16.65 -15.61
C ASN A 28 -6.96 -15.27 -15.59
N ASP A 29 -5.89 -15.12 -14.81
CA ASP A 29 -5.01 -13.94 -14.92
C ASP A 29 -4.26 -13.95 -16.26
N SER A 30 -3.62 -12.83 -16.59
CA SER A 30 -2.74 -12.65 -17.76
C SER A 30 -1.60 -13.67 -17.82
N ASN A 31 -1.24 -14.28 -16.68
CA ASN A 31 -0.25 -15.37 -16.58
C ASN A 31 -0.86 -16.79 -16.74
N GLY A 32 -2.16 -16.90 -17.01
CA GLY A 32 -2.87 -18.17 -17.18
C GLY A 32 -3.34 -18.85 -15.88
N ASN A 33 -3.07 -18.28 -14.71
CA ASN A 33 -3.47 -18.86 -13.42
C ASN A 33 -5.00 -18.76 -13.21
N THR A 34 -5.65 -19.82 -12.72
CA THR A 34 -7.10 -19.84 -12.47
C THR A 34 -7.45 -19.01 -11.24
N LEU A 35 -8.40 -18.10 -11.40
CA LEU A 35 -8.91 -17.20 -10.38
C LEU A 35 -10.27 -17.69 -9.90
N TYR A 36 -10.51 -17.60 -8.59
CA TYR A 36 -11.74 -17.99 -7.93
C TYR A 36 -12.46 -16.79 -7.34
N VAL A 37 -13.79 -16.89 -7.29
CA VAL A 37 -14.64 -15.89 -6.65
C VAL A 37 -14.42 -15.96 -5.14
N GLN A 38 -13.94 -14.87 -4.57
CA GLN A 38 -13.74 -14.71 -3.14
C GLN A 38 -14.57 -13.52 -2.63
N VAL A 39 -15.24 -13.73 -1.49
CA VAL A 39 -15.96 -12.67 -0.77
C VAL A 39 -14.96 -11.97 0.11
N SER A 40 -14.46 -10.83 -0.35
CA SER A 40 -13.73 -9.92 0.52
C SER A 40 -14.74 -9.22 1.42
N THR A 41 -14.71 -9.54 2.71
CA THR A 41 -15.23 -8.61 3.71
C THR A 41 -14.39 -7.35 3.57
N LEU A 42 -14.92 -6.34 2.89
CA LEU A 42 -14.36 -4.98 2.87
C LEU A 42 -14.64 -4.36 4.25
N ALA A 43 -14.12 -5.00 5.29
CA ALA A 43 -14.13 -4.54 6.66
C ALA A 43 -12.98 -3.54 6.78
N GLY A 44 -13.19 -2.36 6.19
CA GLY A 44 -12.44 -1.11 6.40
C GLY A 44 -10.92 -1.24 6.36
N ASP A 45 -10.30 -0.75 5.28
CA ASP A 45 -8.89 -0.30 5.25
C ASP A 45 -7.96 -1.09 6.17
N GLN A 46 -7.94 -2.41 6.00
CA GLN A 46 -7.04 -3.25 6.80
C GLN A 46 -5.63 -3.00 6.30
N PRO A 47 -4.66 -2.70 7.18
CA PRO A 47 -3.30 -2.42 6.78
C PRO A 47 -2.77 -3.59 5.96
N VAL A 48 -2.46 -3.32 4.69
CA VAL A 48 -1.86 -4.30 3.80
C VAL A 48 -0.50 -4.67 4.42
N PRO A 49 -0.26 -5.96 4.75
CA PRO A 49 1.04 -6.39 5.25
C PRO A 49 2.16 -5.93 4.30
N GLY A 50 3.15 -5.21 4.84
CA GLY A 50 4.23 -4.57 4.06
C GLY A 50 4.05 -3.07 3.75
N GLY A 51 2.88 -2.49 4.03
CA GLY A 51 2.65 -1.04 3.91
C GLY A 51 3.53 -0.20 4.85
N GLU A 52 3.95 -0.77 5.98
CA GLU A 52 4.87 -0.14 6.95
C GLU A 52 6.29 0.08 6.40
N LEU A 53 6.83 -0.88 5.64
CA LEU A 53 8.15 -0.77 5.03
C LEU A 53 8.15 0.28 3.91
N VAL A 54 7.13 0.22 3.05
CA VAL A 54 6.97 1.17 1.94
C VAL A 54 6.68 2.58 2.48
N GLY A 55 5.84 2.69 3.52
CA GLY A 55 5.53 3.94 4.19
C GLY A 55 6.75 4.59 4.83
N LEU A 56 7.61 3.80 5.48
CA LEU A 56 8.88 4.30 6.05
C LEU A 56 9.85 4.76 4.96
N GLN A 57 9.95 4.03 3.84
CA GLN A 57 10.85 4.39 2.75
C GLN A 57 10.42 5.71 2.07
N ILE A 58 9.14 5.83 1.72
CA ILE A 58 8.61 7.03 1.06
C ILE A 58 8.56 8.21 2.04
N GLY A 59 8.02 7.99 3.24
CA GLY A 59 7.96 9.01 4.28
C GLY A 59 9.35 9.52 4.66
N GLY A 60 10.33 8.61 4.79
CA GLY A 60 11.72 8.95 5.06
C GLY A 60 12.36 9.80 3.96
N ALA A 61 12.09 9.50 2.68
CA ALA A 61 12.57 10.30 1.56
C ALA A 61 12.03 11.75 1.63
N MET A 62 10.74 11.92 1.91
CA MET A 62 10.12 13.24 2.00
C MET A 62 10.63 14.03 3.21
N LEU A 63 10.77 13.39 4.37
CA LEU A 63 11.37 14.00 5.55
C LEU A 63 12.83 14.40 5.29
N GLY A 64 13.59 13.60 4.55
CA GLY A 64 14.94 13.94 4.12
C GLY A 64 15.00 15.22 3.26
N VAL A 65 14.10 15.35 2.28
CA VAL A 65 14.00 16.56 1.44
C VAL A 65 13.68 17.79 2.29
N LEU A 66 12.71 17.67 3.21
CA LEU A 66 12.34 18.77 4.11
C LEU A 66 13.49 19.17 5.05
N ALA A 67 14.24 18.20 5.57
CA ALA A 67 15.39 18.45 6.42
C ALA A 67 16.50 19.21 5.67
N VAL A 68 16.79 18.82 4.42
CA VAL A 68 17.77 19.52 3.57
C VAL A 68 17.31 20.94 3.27
N ALA A 69 16.05 21.13 2.87
CA ALA A 69 15.49 22.44 2.59
C ALA A 69 15.56 23.37 3.81
N TRP A 70 15.23 22.85 4.99
CA TRP A 70 15.33 23.58 6.25
C TRP A 70 16.78 23.94 6.59
N GLY A 71 17.73 23.01 6.46
CA GLY A 71 19.14 23.26 6.72
C GLY A 71 19.71 24.37 5.82
N VAL A 72 19.39 24.33 4.53
CA VAL A 72 19.77 25.40 3.58
C VAL A 72 19.19 26.75 3.99
N ARG A 73 17.93 26.78 4.46
CA ARG A 73 17.29 28.01 4.94
C ARG A 73 18.02 28.57 6.17
N VAL A 74 18.32 27.73 7.16
CA VAL A 74 19.02 28.15 8.39
C VAL A 74 20.40 28.71 8.09
N ILE A 75 21.17 28.06 7.20
CA ILE A 75 22.50 28.55 6.81
C ILE A 75 22.39 29.92 6.14
N ARG A 76 21.39 30.10 5.25
CA ARG A 76 21.16 31.36 4.56
C ARG A 76 20.79 32.47 5.52
N ASP A 77 19.91 32.18 6.47
CA ASP A 77 19.50 33.13 7.51
C ASP A 77 20.68 33.51 8.42
N PHE A 78 21.55 32.55 8.76
CA PHE A 78 22.77 32.80 9.53
C PHE A 78 23.75 33.73 8.78
N LEU A 79 24.02 33.44 7.51
CA LEU A 79 24.92 34.27 6.68
C LEU A 79 24.37 35.68 6.48
N ASN A 80 23.07 35.81 6.22
CA ASN A 80 22.41 37.11 6.08
C ASN A 80 22.41 37.90 7.39
N SER A 81 22.24 37.24 8.54
CA SER A 81 22.28 37.88 9.86
C SER A 81 23.68 38.36 10.26
N THR A 82 24.74 37.71 9.80
CA THR A 82 26.13 38.18 10.00
C THR A 82 26.56 39.28 9.03
N GLY A 83 25.75 39.64 8.04
CA GLY A 83 26.03 40.68 7.04
C GLY A 83 25.53 42.08 7.40
N GLU A 84 24.80 42.25 8.51
CA GLU A 84 24.43 43.56 9.07
C GLU A 84 25.58 44.13 9.91
N THR A 85 26.68 44.56 9.27
CA THR A 85 27.68 45.48 9.84
C THR A 85 28.28 46.37 8.75
#